data_AF-A0A1J3CZT0-F1
#
_entry.id   AF-A0A1J3CZT0-F1
#
_cell.length_a   1.000
_cell.length_b   1.000
_cell.length_c   1.000
_cell.angle_alpha   90.00
_cell.angle_beta   90.00
_cell.angle_gamma   90.00
#
_symmetry.space_group_name_H-M   'P 1'
#
loop_
_entity.id
_entity.type
_entity.pdbx_description
1 polymer ?
#
loop_
_entity_poly.entity_id
_entity_poly.type
_entity_poly.pdbx_seq_one_letter_code
_entity_poly.pdbx_strand_id
1 'polypeptide(L)'
;MPFSIDSFPGNYSTGEVGMFWDMSECVVPDELNDAEILERMRSSISDSGHRGHVSIYVYGDLTGHHFPSDAGVKLNHFPAGDKYAKETKMLEDVVAWSAENPEPSTLMLITG
;
A
#
# COMPACT_ATOMS: atom_id res chain seq x y z
N MET A 1 -0.39 4.42 -14.01
CA MET A 1 -1.56 4.00 -14.80
C MET A 1 -2.77 4.06 -13.87
N PRO A 2 -3.85 4.79 -14.18
CA PRO A 2 -5.05 4.76 -13.34
C PRO A 2 -5.75 3.40 -13.46
N PHE A 3 -6.35 2.92 -12.38
CA PHE A 3 -7.20 1.73 -12.38
C PHE A 3 -8.46 1.98 -13.23
N SER A 4 -8.96 0.94 -13.90
CA SER A 4 -10.20 1.02 -14.69
C SER A 4 -11.42 0.79 -13.81
N ILE A 5 -12.59 1.29 -14.21
CA ILE A 5 -13.86 1.22 -13.44
C ILE A 5 -14.35 -0.20 -13.10
N ASP A 6 -13.70 -1.24 -13.63
CA ASP A 6 -13.99 -2.66 -13.33
C ASP A 6 -12.73 -3.45 -12.93
N SER A 7 -11.76 -2.80 -12.28
CA SER A 7 -10.52 -3.47 -11.86
C SER A 7 -10.75 -4.55 -10.79
N PHE A 8 -11.91 -4.57 -10.12
CA PHE A 8 -12.27 -5.53 -9.08
C PHE A 8 -13.54 -6.33 -9.44
N PRO A 9 -13.42 -7.45 -10.17
CA PRO A 9 -14.57 -8.23 -10.61
C PRO A 9 -15.24 -8.98 -9.45
N GLY A 10 -16.58 -9.06 -9.47
CA GLY A 10 -17.35 -9.92 -8.57
C GLY A 10 -17.08 -9.65 -7.08
N ASN A 11 -16.77 -10.70 -6.33
CA ASN A 11 -16.59 -10.63 -4.87
C ASN A 11 -15.28 -9.92 -4.46
N TYR A 12 -14.36 -9.66 -5.39
CA TYR A 12 -13.15 -8.88 -5.12
C TYR A 12 -13.43 -7.38 -4.94
N SER A 13 -14.62 -6.91 -5.34
CA SER A 13 -15.06 -5.53 -5.08
C SER A 13 -15.23 -5.23 -3.58
N THR A 14 -15.44 -6.24 -2.74
CA THR A 14 -15.58 -6.08 -1.28
C THR A 14 -14.49 -6.81 -0.48
N GLY A 15 -13.52 -7.44 -1.17
CA GLY A 15 -12.41 -8.15 -0.53
C GLY A 15 -11.42 -7.22 0.15
N GLU A 16 -10.50 -7.76 0.96
CA GLU A 16 -9.41 -6.94 1.50
C GLU A 16 -8.41 -6.58 0.40
N VAL A 17 -7.93 -5.33 0.38
CA VAL A 17 -6.81 -4.90 -0.48
C VAL A 17 -5.59 -4.62 0.38
N GLY A 18 -4.50 -5.37 0.14
CA GLY A 18 -3.20 -5.14 0.77
C GLY A 18 -2.27 -4.43 -0.20
N MET A 19 -1.91 -3.18 0.10
CA MET A 19 -0.97 -2.38 -0.68
C MET A 19 0.39 -2.33 0.01
N PHE A 20 1.44 -2.82 -0.66
CA PHE A 20 2.81 -2.83 -0.16
C PHE A 20 3.64 -1.86 -1.01
N TRP A 21 3.98 -0.71 -0.45
CA TRP A 21 4.60 0.40 -1.17
C TRP A 21 6.03 0.66 -0.71
N ASP A 22 6.96 0.52 -1.64
CA ASP A 22 8.36 0.90 -1.48
C ASP A 22 8.57 2.37 -1.85
N MET A 23 8.65 3.24 -0.84
CA MET A 23 8.84 4.67 -1.02
C MET A 23 10.25 5.01 -1.52
N SER A 24 11.26 4.17 -1.23
CA SER A 24 12.64 4.47 -1.66
C SER A 24 12.81 4.46 -3.18
N GLU A 25 11.97 3.69 -3.89
CA GLU A 25 11.96 3.61 -5.35
C GLU A 25 10.80 4.44 -5.95
N CYS A 26 9.72 4.66 -5.19
CA CYS A 26 8.56 5.45 -5.59
C CYS A 26 8.34 6.61 -4.60
N VAL A 27 9.16 7.66 -4.75
CA VAL A 27 9.16 8.84 -3.87
C VAL A 27 7.88 9.66 -4.06
N VAL A 28 7.38 10.21 -2.96
CA VAL A 28 6.31 11.21 -2.93
C VAL A 28 6.75 12.44 -3.72
N PRO A 29 6.02 12.88 -4.76
CA PRO A 29 6.30 14.16 -5.40
C PRO A 29 6.24 15.30 -4.38
N ASP A 30 7.19 16.25 -4.43
CA ASP A 30 7.30 17.38 -3.49
C ASP A 30 6.03 18.23 -3.36
N GLU A 31 5.12 18.13 -4.34
CA GLU A 31 3.86 18.88 -4.43
C GLU A 31 2.71 18.24 -3.63
N LEU A 32 2.92 17.05 -3.05
CA LEU A 32 1.89 16.28 -2.35
C LEU A 32 2.34 15.94 -0.93
N ASN A 33 1.46 16.18 0.05
CA ASN A 33 1.70 15.70 1.40
C ASN A 33 1.41 14.19 1.50
N ASP A 34 2.10 13.51 2.41
CA ASP A 34 1.98 12.06 2.66
C ASP A 34 0.52 11.58 2.82
N ALA A 35 -0.29 12.35 3.54
CA ALA A 35 -1.71 12.07 3.72
C ALA A 35 -2.51 12.16 2.41
N GLU A 36 -2.19 13.13 1.54
CA GLU A 36 -2.89 13.33 0.27
C GLU A 36 -2.62 12.19 -0.70
N ILE A 37 -1.39 11.64 -0.71
CA ILE A 37 -1.07 10.48 -1.53
C ILE A 37 -1.80 9.24 -1.07
N LEU A 38 -1.86 8.98 0.25
CA LEU A 38 -2.63 7.86 0.76
C LEU A 38 -4.12 8.01 0.42
N GLU A 39 -4.68 9.21 0.56
CA GLU A 39 -6.06 9.48 0.17
C GLU A 39 -6.28 9.29 -1.33
N ARG A 40 -5.34 9.71 -2.19
CA ARG A 40 -5.42 9.46 -3.63
C ARG A 40 -5.34 7.97 -3.97
N MET A 41 -4.48 7.21 -3.29
CA MET A 41 -4.38 5.76 -3.48
C MET A 41 -5.69 5.08 -3.12
N ARG A 42 -6.25 5.40 -1.95
CA ARG A 42 -7.56 4.89 -1.49
C ARG A 42 -8.68 5.29 -2.43
N SER A 43 -8.74 6.56 -2.82
CA SER A 43 -9.76 7.07 -3.74
C SER A 43 -9.67 6.39 -5.09
N SER A 44 -8.47 6.20 -5.66
CA SER A 44 -8.30 5.51 -6.94
C SER A 44 -8.77 4.05 -6.89
N ILE A 45 -8.61 3.38 -5.76
CA ILE A 45 -9.14 2.02 -5.55
C ILE A 45 -10.66 2.07 -5.43
N SER A 46 -11.20 3.01 -4.65
CA SER A 46 -12.66 3.14 -4.50
C SER A 46 -13.36 3.49 -5.81
N ASP A 47 -12.79 4.41 -6.59
CA ASP A 47 -13.26 4.84 -7.91
C ASP A 47 -13.26 3.70 -8.93
N SER A 48 -12.43 2.68 -8.73
CA SER A 48 -12.38 1.47 -9.57
C SER A 48 -13.42 0.41 -9.21
N GLY A 49 -14.39 0.76 -8.35
CA GLY A 49 -15.50 -0.10 -7.94
C GLY A 49 -15.24 -0.89 -6.65
N HIS A 50 -14.11 -0.65 -5.98
CA HIS A 50 -13.79 -1.30 -4.72
C HIS A 50 -14.49 -0.63 -3.53
N ARG A 51 -14.99 -1.45 -2.60
CA ARG A 51 -15.75 -1.08 -1.40
C ARG A 51 -15.26 -1.80 -0.15
N GLY A 52 -14.25 -2.64 -0.28
CA GLY A 52 -13.59 -3.30 0.85
C GLY A 52 -12.61 -2.37 1.55
N HIS A 53 -11.95 -2.92 2.58
CA HIS A 53 -10.96 -2.21 3.35
C HIS A 53 -9.59 -2.27 2.64
N VAL A 54 -8.83 -1.19 2.76
CA VAL A 54 -7.52 -1.03 2.11
C VAL A 54 -6.46 -0.86 3.20
N SER A 55 -5.63 -1.88 3.33
CA SER A 55 -4.47 -1.90 4.23
C SER A 55 -3.22 -1.49 3.46
N ILE A 56 -2.57 -0.41 3.86
CA ILE A 56 -1.40 0.18 3.22
C ILE A 56 -0.17 -0.04 4.10
N TYR A 57 0.88 -0.56 3.50
CA TYR A 57 2.17 -0.85 4.13
C TYR A 57 3.23 -0.02 3.42
N VAL A 58 3.87 0.91 4.12
CA VAL A 58 4.89 1.81 3.56
C VAL A 58 6.27 1.37 4.03
N TYR A 59 7.21 1.23 3.10
CA TYR A 59 8.57 0.78 3.35
C TYR A 59 9.57 1.82 2.84
N GLY A 60 10.53 2.21 3.67
CA GLY A 60 11.62 3.10 3.25
C GLY A 60 12.09 4.03 4.36
N ASP A 61 12.86 5.05 3.96
CA ASP A 61 13.31 6.09 4.87
C ASP A 61 12.20 7.12 5.08
N LEU A 62 11.43 6.93 6.14
CA LEU A 62 10.33 7.80 6.55
C LEU A 62 10.80 9.03 7.35
N THR A 63 12.11 9.32 7.39
CA THR A 63 12.64 10.50 8.10
C THR A 63 12.11 11.78 7.45
N GLY A 64 11.30 12.54 8.19
CA GLY A 64 10.67 13.77 7.69
C GLY A 64 9.30 13.56 7.06
N HIS A 65 8.84 12.32 6.93
CA HIS A 65 7.49 11.99 6.47
C HIS A 65 6.51 11.90 7.66
N HIS A 66 5.29 12.40 7.45
CA HIS A 66 4.21 12.40 8.44
C HIS A 66 2.96 11.72 7.87
N PHE A 67 3.01 10.39 7.79
CA PHE A 67 1.84 9.60 7.45
C PHE A 67 0.83 9.58 8.60
N PRO A 68 -0.47 9.65 8.30
CA PRO A 68 -1.51 9.45 9.30
C PRO A 68 -1.40 8.06 9.90
N SER A 69 -1.33 8.00 11.23
CA SER A 69 -1.39 6.74 12.00
C SER A 69 -2.84 6.28 12.08
N ASP A 70 -3.41 5.90 10.95
CA ASP A 70 -4.78 5.38 10.80
C ASP A 70 -4.79 3.83 10.80
N ALA A 71 -5.94 3.22 11.09
CA ALA A 71 -6.10 1.77 11.27
C ALA A 71 -5.67 0.92 10.05
N GLY A 72 -5.55 1.54 8.88
CA GLY A 72 -5.13 0.89 7.64
C GLY A 72 -3.74 1.32 7.14
N VAL A 73 -2.89 1.96 7.94
CA VAL A 73 -1.55 2.39 7.50
C VAL A 73 -0.47 1.86 8.43
N LYS A 74 0.40 0.99 7.92
CA LYS A 74 1.56 0.44 8.62
C LYS A 74 2.84 1.02 8.06
N LEU A 75 3.63 1.66 8.93
CA LEU A 75 4.88 2.31 8.58
C LEU A 75 6.05 1.43 8.99
N ASN A 76 6.85 0.98 8.03
CA ASN A 76 8.08 0.25 8.26
C ASN A 76 9.28 1.14 7.87
N HIS A 77 9.91 1.75 8.89
CA HIS A 77 11.08 2.61 8.71
C HIS A 77 12.34 1.77 8.45
N PHE A 78 13.06 2.09 7.38
CA PHE A 78 14.36 1.52 7.04
C PHE A 78 15.34 2.65 6.71
N PRO A 79 16.51 2.70 7.33
CA PRO A 79 17.56 3.65 6.96
C PRO A 79 17.98 3.50 5.50
N ALA A 80 18.38 4.61 4.88
CA ALA A 80 18.94 4.59 3.53
C ALA A 80 20.14 3.62 3.45
N GLY A 81 20.05 2.63 2.56
CA GLY A 81 21.08 1.60 2.36
C GLY A 81 20.69 0.19 2.84
N ASP A 82 19.66 0.05 3.67
CA ASP A 82 19.19 -1.24 4.18
C ASP A 82 18.20 -1.96 3.21
N LYS A 83 18.61 -2.08 1.94
CA LYS A 83 17.78 -2.69 0.88
C LYS A 83 17.36 -4.12 1.22
N TYR A 84 18.30 -4.95 1.67
CA TYR A 84 18.04 -6.36 1.97
C TYR A 84 17.05 -6.54 3.13
N ALA A 85 17.19 -5.74 4.19
CA ALA A 85 16.30 -5.79 5.35
C ALA A 85 14.88 -5.36 4.96
N LYS A 86 14.76 -4.30 4.15
CA LYS A 86 13.48 -3.82 3.61
C LYS A 86 12.78 -4.88 2.74
N GLU A 87 13.48 -5.45 1.77
CA GLU A 87 12.93 -6.48 0.87
C GLU A 87 12.50 -7.73 1.65
N THR A 88 13.33 -8.17 2.61
CA THR A 88 13.00 -9.30 3.49
C THR A 88 11.72 -9.00 4.28
N LYS A 89 11.62 -7.80 4.88
CA LYS A 89 10.44 -7.42 5.66
C LYS A 89 9.18 -7.32 4.79
N MET A 90 9.31 -6.79 3.58
CA MET A 90 8.19 -6.68 2.64
C MET A 90 7.65 -8.07 2.28
N LEU A 91 8.54 -9.03 1.99
CA LEU A 91 8.15 -10.42 1.74
C LEU A 91 7.47 -11.06 2.97
N GLU A 92 8.04 -10.87 4.17
CA GLU A 92 7.44 -11.37 5.41
C GLU A 92 6.04 -10.82 5.64
N ASP A 93 5.85 -9.50 5.48
CA ASP A 93 4.56 -8.85 5.69
C ASP A 93 3.54 -9.26 4.61
N VAL A 94 3.96 -9.44 3.35
CA VAL A 94 3.11 -9.99 2.27
C VAL A 94 2.62 -11.39 2.62
N VAL A 95 3.53 -12.27 3.05
CA VAL A 95 3.19 -13.64 3.43
C VAL A 95 2.24 -13.64 4.63
N ALA A 96 2.54 -12.86 5.66
CA ALA A 96 1.69 -12.74 6.85
C ALA A 96 0.29 -12.22 6.49
N TRP A 97 0.20 -11.14 5.71
CA TRP A 97 -1.07 -10.57 5.27
C TRP A 97 -1.88 -11.57 4.44
N SER A 98 -1.24 -12.31 3.54
CA SER A 98 -1.92 -13.32 2.72
C SER A 98 -2.48 -14.49 3.55
N ALA A 99 -1.83 -14.82 4.67
CA ALA A 99 -2.30 -15.86 5.59
C ALA A 99 -3.52 -15.40 6.42
N GLU A 100 -3.59 -14.09 6.73
CA GLU A 100 -4.70 -13.48 7.48
C GLU A 100 -5.90 -13.14 6.58
N ASN A 101 -5.67 -12.94 5.27
CA ASN A 101 -6.68 -12.45 4.31
C ASN A 101 -6.94 -13.49 3.18
N PRO A 102 -7.75 -14.53 3.46
CA PRO A 102 -8.12 -15.52 2.45
C PRO A 102 -8.97 -14.90 1.32
N GLU A 103 -9.06 -15.62 0.20
CA GLU A 103 -9.86 -15.19 -0.95
C GLU A 103 -11.34 -14.91 -0.56
N PRO A 104 -11.95 -13.82 -1.05
CA PRO A 104 -11.43 -12.84 -2.02
C PRO A 104 -10.61 -11.72 -1.37
N SER A 105 -9.35 -11.60 -1.80
CA SER A 105 -8.43 -10.53 -1.40
C SER A 105 -7.55 -10.14 -2.59
N THR A 106 -7.08 -8.90 -2.62
CA THR A 106 -6.21 -8.37 -3.69
C THR A 106 -4.92 -7.84 -3.08
N LEU A 107 -3.80 -8.30 -3.60
CA LEU A 107 -2.48 -7.80 -3.21
C LEU A 107 -1.94 -6.86 -4.29
N MET A 108 -1.49 -5.68 -3.90
CA MET A 108 -0.84 -4.70 -4.75
C MET A 108 0.57 -4.45 -4.24
N LEU A 109 1.56 -4.69 -5.09
CA LEU A 109 2.96 -4.39 -4.80
C LEU A 109 3.39 -3.18 -5.64
N ILE A 110 3.82 -2.11 -4.97
CA ILE A 110 4.28 -0.87 -5.60
C ILE A 110 5.78 -0.75 -5.35
N THR A 111 6.57 -1.11 -6.37
CA THR A 111 8.03 -0.96 -6.42
C THR A 111 8.39 -0.24 -7.72
N GLY A 112 9.56 0.42 -7.74
CA GLY A 112 10.17 0.91 -8.98
C GLY A 112 10.88 -0.19 -9.77
#